data_AF-A0AAN7AYP3-F1
#
_entry.id   AF-A0AAN7AYP3-F1
#
_cell.length_a   1.000
_cell.length_b   1.000
_cell.length_c   1.000
_cell.angle_alpha   90.00
_cell.angle_beta   90.00
_cell.angle_gamma   90.00
#
_symmetry.space_group_name_H-M   'P 1'
#
loop_
_entity.id
_entity.type
_entity.pdbx_description
1 polymer ?
#
loop_
_entity_poly.entity_id
_entity_poly.type
_entity_poly.pdbx_seq_one_letter_code
_entity_poly.pdbx_strand_id
1 'polypeptide(L)'
;PKCGIYQYRRDYYCKLKTPISCAWGCNWAGWWETEDWFAQVCPDAPATKQVDWSGLPSCARQCLDDNMFSYGCVTQTSNCVCTKGDLFDCHEKCGDEAEWEQISRWLQDTCAISENAATEALKTGTFSLYGEQPDNTEEEKKPNPPPLPGRRPFRWDEIFILCAASLVGFTVLVLWILGLC
;
A
#
# COMPACT_ATOMS: atom_id res chain seq x y z
N PRO A 1 13.18 7.16 11.35
CA PRO A 1 13.25 6.17 10.25
C PRO A 1 13.13 6.91 8.90
N LYS A 2 13.92 6.54 7.89
CA LYS A 2 13.93 7.20 6.59
C LYS A 2 13.18 6.32 5.59
N CYS A 3 12.13 6.85 4.98
CA CYS A 3 11.41 6.21 3.87
C CYS A 3 12.37 6.10 2.68
N GLY A 4 12.24 5.07 1.84
CA GLY A 4 13.10 4.95 0.67
C GLY A 4 12.83 3.71 -0.15
N ILE A 5 13.40 3.68 -1.34
CA ILE A 5 13.42 2.52 -2.21
C ILE A 5 14.70 1.76 -1.88
N TYR A 6 14.71 0.46 -2.12
CA TYR A 6 15.97 -0.25 -2.27
C TYR A 6 16.85 0.44 -3.33
N GLN A 7 18.14 0.63 -3.04
CA GLN A 7 19.09 1.29 -3.95
C GLN A 7 19.52 0.39 -5.12
N TYR A 8 18.58 -0.31 -5.74
CA TYR A 8 18.84 -1.01 -6.99
C TYR A 8 18.82 -0.01 -8.17
N ARG A 9 19.35 -0.44 -9.31
CA ARG A 9 19.14 0.32 -10.56
C ARG A 9 17.64 0.36 -10.88
N ARG A 10 17.21 1.44 -11.53
CA ARG A 10 15.79 1.68 -11.87
C ARG A 10 15.12 0.52 -12.60
N ASP A 11 15.82 -0.05 -13.56
CA ASP A 11 15.37 -1.21 -14.34
C ASP A 11 15.13 -2.47 -13.49
N TYR A 12 15.77 -2.56 -12.31
CA TYR A 12 15.59 -3.66 -11.38
C TYR A 12 14.41 -3.40 -10.44
N TYR A 13 14.38 -2.25 -9.73
CA TYR A 13 13.28 -2.01 -8.79
C TYR A 13 11.92 -1.81 -9.47
N CYS A 14 11.87 -1.31 -10.72
CA CYS A 14 10.61 -1.22 -11.46
C CYS A 14 10.02 -2.60 -11.81
N LYS A 15 10.76 -3.71 -11.68
CA LYS A 15 10.27 -5.07 -11.95
C LYS A 15 9.79 -5.80 -10.70
N LEU A 16 10.09 -5.28 -9.51
CA LEU A 16 9.69 -5.90 -8.25
C LEU A 16 8.19 -5.67 -8.01
N LYS A 17 7.54 -6.64 -7.33
CA LYS A 17 6.14 -6.50 -6.88
C LYS A 17 6.02 -5.67 -5.60
N THR A 18 7.11 -5.52 -4.85
CA THR A 18 7.18 -4.79 -3.58
C THR A 18 8.48 -3.96 -3.42
N PRO A 19 8.80 -3.04 -4.35
CA PRO A 19 10.06 -2.26 -4.32
C PRO A 19 10.11 -1.17 -3.23
N ILE A 20 8.98 -0.79 -2.65
CA ILE A 20 8.94 0.28 -1.65
C ILE A 20 9.07 -0.33 -0.25
N SER A 21 10.18 -0.04 0.43
CA SER A 21 10.44 -0.50 1.79
C SER A 21 10.39 0.67 2.78
N CYS A 22 9.26 0.89 3.44
CA CYS A 22 9.08 1.64 4.72
C CYS A 22 7.64 2.18 4.88
N ALA A 23 6.62 1.32 4.88
CA ALA A 23 5.28 1.80 5.24
C ALA A 23 5.20 2.34 6.69
N TRP A 24 5.85 1.66 7.65
CA TRP A 24 5.63 1.89 9.09
C TRP A 24 6.63 2.85 9.75
N GLY A 25 7.81 3.03 9.15
CA GLY A 25 8.78 4.02 9.61
C GLY A 25 8.41 5.47 9.25
N CYS A 26 7.34 5.64 8.49
CA CYS A 26 6.93 6.85 7.80
C CYS A 26 5.47 7.16 8.13
N ASN A 27 5.09 8.44 8.10
CA ASN A 27 3.67 8.78 8.16
C ASN A 27 3.00 8.46 6.82
N TRP A 28 1.66 8.34 6.83
CA TRP A 28 0.88 8.06 5.62
C TRP A 28 1.16 9.03 4.48
N ALA A 29 1.39 10.31 4.79
CA ALA A 29 1.75 11.30 3.78
C ALA A 29 3.05 10.94 3.03
N GLY A 30 4.11 10.57 3.75
CA GLY A 30 5.38 10.15 3.15
C GLY A 30 5.26 8.83 2.39
N TRP A 31 4.39 7.93 2.83
CA TRP A 31 4.06 6.72 2.09
C TRP A 31 3.41 7.05 0.74
N TRP A 32 2.33 7.84 0.74
CA TRP A 32 1.64 8.21 -0.50
C TRP A 32 2.53 9.02 -1.44
N GLU A 33 3.35 9.95 -0.94
CA GLU A 33 4.34 10.67 -1.75
C GLU A 33 5.35 9.70 -2.41
N THR A 34 5.73 8.63 -1.70
CA THR A 34 6.64 7.60 -2.23
C THR A 34 5.96 6.70 -3.27
N GLU A 35 4.72 6.30 -3.04
CA GLU A 35 3.92 5.56 -4.03
C GLU A 35 3.68 6.37 -5.30
N ASP A 36 3.30 7.65 -5.17
CA ASP A 36 3.09 8.56 -6.30
C ASP A 36 4.37 8.78 -7.10
N TRP A 37 5.49 9.01 -6.41
CA TRP A 37 6.81 9.11 -7.04
C TRP A 37 7.15 7.80 -7.78
N PHE A 38 6.93 6.65 -7.16
CA PHE A 38 7.22 5.35 -7.76
C PHE A 38 6.35 5.12 -9.00
N ALA A 39 5.07 5.46 -8.95
CA ALA A 39 4.16 5.35 -10.08
C ALA A 39 4.56 6.24 -11.27
N GLN A 40 5.12 7.43 -10.99
CA GLN A 40 5.66 8.31 -12.04
C GLN A 40 6.94 7.77 -12.66
N VAL A 41 7.84 7.20 -11.85
CA VAL A 41 9.14 6.70 -12.31
C VAL A 41 9.03 5.30 -12.95
N CYS A 42 8.07 4.49 -12.53
CA CYS A 42 7.85 3.13 -13.01
C CYS A 42 6.35 2.89 -13.32
N PRO A 43 5.78 3.56 -14.33
CA PRO A 43 4.34 3.45 -14.62
C PRO A 43 3.91 2.02 -14.94
N ASP A 44 4.77 1.25 -15.61
CA ASP A 44 4.50 -0.13 -16.03
C ASP A 44 4.89 -1.20 -14.99
N ALA A 45 5.34 -0.79 -13.80
CA ALA A 45 5.74 -1.73 -12.75
C ALA A 45 4.56 -2.62 -12.33
N PRO A 46 4.80 -3.89 -11.98
CA PRO A 46 3.74 -4.71 -11.40
C PRO A 46 3.25 -4.12 -10.07
N ALA A 47 4.12 -3.44 -9.32
CA ALA A 47 3.79 -2.87 -8.03
C ALA A 47 2.89 -1.61 -8.04
N THR A 48 2.65 -1.01 -9.21
CA THR A 48 1.67 0.09 -9.37
C THR A 48 0.29 -0.43 -9.75
N LYS A 49 0.18 -1.70 -10.14
CA LYS A 49 -1.09 -2.30 -10.53
C LYS A 49 -1.91 -2.62 -9.28
N GLN A 50 -3.21 -2.48 -9.42
CA GLN A 50 -4.14 -2.94 -8.39
C GLN A 50 -4.02 -4.45 -8.23
N VAL A 51 -4.10 -4.89 -6.98
CA VAL A 51 -4.09 -6.31 -6.65
C VAL A 51 -5.35 -6.97 -7.20
N ASP A 52 -5.17 -8.14 -7.83
CA ASP A 52 -6.28 -8.95 -8.27
C ASP A 52 -6.82 -9.79 -7.11
N TRP A 53 -7.92 -9.35 -6.52
CA TRP A 53 -8.60 -10.06 -5.45
C TRP A 53 -9.38 -11.29 -5.92
N SER A 54 -9.53 -11.51 -7.23
CA SER A 54 -10.29 -12.65 -7.76
C SER A 54 -9.63 -14.00 -7.51
N GLY A 55 -8.32 -14.00 -7.26
CA GLY A 55 -7.57 -15.19 -6.88
C GLY A 55 -7.87 -15.70 -5.47
N LEU A 56 -8.55 -14.92 -4.62
CA LEU A 56 -8.92 -15.33 -3.26
C LEU A 56 -10.26 -16.08 -3.19
N PRO A 57 -10.42 -17.01 -2.22
CA PRO A 57 -11.71 -17.62 -1.96
C PRO A 57 -12.70 -16.59 -1.38
N SER A 58 -13.99 -16.84 -1.60
CA SER A 58 -15.05 -15.91 -1.19
C SER A 58 -15.07 -15.61 0.32
N CYS A 59 -14.66 -16.57 1.15
CA CYS A 59 -14.55 -16.43 2.61
C CYS A 59 -13.56 -15.34 3.07
N ALA A 60 -12.45 -15.17 2.34
CA ALA A 60 -11.39 -14.21 2.70
C ALA A 60 -11.41 -12.94 1.84
N ARG A 61 -11.90 -13.02 0.60
CA ARG A 61 -11.81 -11.95 -0.41
C ARG A 61 -12.33 -10.60 0.08
N GLN A 62 -13.61 -10.55 0.47
CA GLN A 62 -14.23 -9.29 0.90
C GLN A 62 -13.61 -8.77 2.20
N CYS A 63 -13.28 -9.69 3.12
CA CYS A 63 -12.64 -9.34 4.37
C CYS A 63 -11.29 -8.66 4.15
N LEU A 64 -10.44 -9.21 3.27
CA LEU A 64 -9.13 -8.65 2.99
C LEU A 64 -9.22 -7.31 2.29
N ASP A 65 -10.09 -7.18 1.29
CA ASP A 65 -10.32 -5.93 0.56
C ASP A 65 -10.74 -4.79 1.52
N ASP A 66 -11.77 -5.03 2.34
CA ASP A 66 -12.30 -4.06 3.30
C ASP A 66 -11.27 -3.68 4.38
N ASN A 67 -10.57 -4.66 4.96
CA ASN A 67 -9.58 -4.40 6.00
C ASN A 67 -8.35 -3.67 5.45
N MET A 68 -7.90 -4.02 4.26
CA MET A 68 -6.75 -3.39 3.63
C MET A 68 -7.03 -1.94 3.25
N PHE A 69 -8.24 -1.66 2.75
CA PHE A 69 -8.70 -0.29 2.56
C PHE A 69 -8.75 0.48 3.89
N SER A 70 -9.40 -0.11 4.91
CA SER A 70 -9.53 0.49 6.25
C SER A 70 -8.19 0.76 6.92
N TYR A 71 -7.19 -0.07 6.60
CA TYR A 71 -5.84 0.08 7.09
C TYR A 71 -5.12 1.30 6.53
N GLY A 72 -5.48 1.76 5.32
CA GLY A 72 -4.87 2.91 4.65
C GLY A 72 -4.24 2.60 3.28
N CYS A 73 -4.37 1.35 2.81
CA CYS A 73 -3.96 0.97 1.46
C CYS A 73 -5.01 1.38 0.41
N VAL A 74 -5.22 2.69 0.26
CA VAL A 74 -6.27 3.29 -0.58
C VAL A 74 -6.15 2.86 -2.05
N THR A 75 -4.92 2.75 -2.55
CA THR A 75 -4.63 2.38 -3.95
C THR A 75 -4.68 0.88 -4.20
N GLN A 76 -4.75 0.06 -3.14
CA GLN A 76 -4.77 -1.40 -3.18
C GLN A 76 -3.70 -2.02 -4.10
N THR A 77 -2.50 -1.43 -4.09
CA THR A 77 -1.33 -1.93 -4.84
C THR A 77 -0.66 -3.08 -4.09
N SER A 78 0.05 -3.95 -4.81
CA SER A 78 0.83 -5.01 -4.15
C SER A 78 1.89 -4.44 -3.21
N ASN A 79 2.41 -3.24 -3.49
CA ASN A 79 3.28 -2.52 -2.56
C ASN A 79 2.63 -2.38 -1.18
N CYS A 80 1.42 -1.84 -1.09
CA CYS A 80 0.80 -1.61 0.21
C CYS A 80 0.37 -2.91 0.88
N VAL A 81 -0.30 -3.79 0.13
CA VAL A 81 -0.81 -5.09 0.61
C VAL A 81 0.31 -5.94 1.21
N CYS A 82 1.39 -6.10 0.45
CA CYS A 82 2.46 -7.02 0.82
C CYS A 82 3.46 -6.40 1.82
N THR A 83 3.62 -5.07 1.85
CA THR A 83 4.47 -4.41 2.87
C THR A 83 3.83 -4.44 4.25
N LYS A 84 2.50 -4.47 4.34
CA LYS A 84 1.80 -4.72 5.60
C LYS A 84 2.06 -6.16 6.07
N GLY A 85 1.87 -7.14 5.19
CA GLY A 85 2.16 -8.53 5.53
C GLY A 85 1.19 -9.08 6.58
N ASP A 86 -0.09 -8.71 6.49
CA ASP A 86 -1.11 -9.04 7.48
C ASP A 86 -2.39 -9.48 6.76
N LEU A 87 -2.95 -10.60 7.21
CA LEU A 87 -4.20 -11.16 6.69
C LEU A 87 -5.42 -10.68 7.46
N PHE A 88 -5.26 -9.89 8.54
CA PHE A 88 -6.35 -9.37 9.36
C PHE A 88 -7.33 -10.46 9.83
N ASP A 89 -6.79 -11.64 10.13
CA ASP A 89 -7.56 -12.84 10.50
C ASP A 89 -8.63 -13.26 9.48
N CYS A 90 -8.60 -12.73 8.26
CA CYS A 90 -9.58 -13.04 7.22
C CYS A 90 -9.49 -14.48 6.73
N HIS A 91 -8.33 -15.11 6.87
CA HIS A 91 -8.10 -16.52 6.57
C HIS A 91 -8.82 -17.45 7.56
N GLU A 92 -9.09 -17.02 8.80
CA GLU A 92 -9.79 -17.84 9.82
C GLU A 92 -11.25 -18.13 9.44
N LYS A 93 -11.82 -17.33 8.53
CA LYS A 93 -13.18 -17.54 8.00
C LYS A 93 -13.26 -18.65 6.96
N CYS A 94 -12.11 -19.13 6.50
CA CYS A 94 -11.99 -20.19 5.51
C CYS A 94 -11.68 -21.51 6.22
N GLY A 95 -12.48 -22.54 5.94
CA GLY A 95 -12.41 -23.82 6.65
C GLY A 95 -11.77 -24.95 5.84
N ASP A 96 -11.74 -24.80 4.52
CA ASP A 96 -11.35 -25.88 3.62
C ASP A 96 -9.88 -25.77 3.20
N GLU A 97 -9.20 -26.92 3.10
CA GLU A 97 -7.79 -26.99 2.66
C GLU A 97 -7.59 -26.38 1.27
N ALA A 98 -8.56 -26.54 0.37
CA ALA A 98 -8.54 -25.93 -0.95
C ALA A 98 -8.61 -24.38 -0.90
N GLU A 99 -9.36 -23.81 0.04
CA GLU A 99 -9.43 -22.36 0.23
C GLU A 99 -8.11 -21.84 0.79
N TRP A 100 -7.51 -22.55 1.73
CA TRP A 100 -6.20 -22.23 2.29
C TRP A 100 -5.11 -22.27 1.22
N GLU A 101 -5.11 -23.31 0.38
CA GLU A 101 -4.19 -23.42 -0.74
C GLU A 101 -4.39 -22.27 -1.74
N GLN A 102 -5.63 -21.87 -1.99
CA GLN A 102 -5.96 -20.74 -2.85
C GLN A 102 -5.40 -19.42 -2.29
N ILE A 103 -5.55 -19.17 -0.98
CA ILE A 103 -4.96 -17.98 -0.32
C ILE A 103 -3.43 -18.03 -0.39
N SER A 104 -2.82 -19.19 -0.14
CA SER A 104 -1.36 -19.38 -0.22
C SER A 104 -0.84 -19.04 -1.62
N ARG A 105 -1.45 -19.59 -2.67
CA ARG A 105 -1.07 -19.30 -4.07
C ARG A 105 -1.24 -17.82 -4.39
N TRP A 106 -2.35 -17.22 -3.96
CA TRP A 106 -2.59 -15.80 -4.15
C TRP A 106 -1.53 -14.92 -3.47
N LEU A 107 -1.07 -15.29 -2.27
CA LEU A 107 0.01 -14.59 -1.59
C LEU A 107 1.34 -14.70 -2.34
N GLN A 108 1.68 -15.89 -2.83
CA GLN A 108 2.88 -16.11 -3.64
C GLN A 108 2.82 -15.30 -4.94
N ASP A 109 1.68 -15.30 -5.63
CA ASP A 109 1.48 -14.59 -6.88
C ASP A 109 1.42 -13.07 -6.68
N THR A 110 0.84 -12.58 -5.60
CA THR A 110 0.70 -11.13 -5.37
C THR A 110 1.96 -10.53 -4.78
N CYS A 111 2.55 -11.21 -3.79
CA CYS A 111 3.64 -10.69 -2.97
C CYS A 111 5.02 -11.26 -3.31
N ALA A 112 5.10 -12.23 -4.23
CA ALA A 112 6.35 -12.92 -4.58
C ALA A 112 7.06 -13.54 -3.37
N ILE A 113 6.30 -14.02 -2.39
CA ILE A 113 6.84 -14.75 -1.23
C ILE A 113 6.97 -16.25 -1.52
N SER A 114 7.78 -16.95 -0.74
CA SER A 114 7.92 -18.40 -0.86
C SER A 114 6.68 -19.13 -0.35
N GLU A 115 6.53 -20.39 -0.78
CA GLU A 115 5.49 -21.30 -0.29
C GLU A 115 5.54 -21.48 1.23
N ASN A 116 6.74 -21.54 1.80
CA ASN A 116 6.93 -21.63 3.25
C ASN A 116 6.41 -20.37 3.96
N ALA A 117 6.77 -19.18 3.47
CA ALA A 117 6.30 -17.92 4.02
C ALA A 117 4.77 -17.77 3.89
N ALA A 118 4.19 -18.19 2.77
CA ALA A 118 2.74 -18.20 2.59
C ALA A 118 2.03 -19.17 3.54
N THR A 119 2.61 -20.36 3.75
CA THR A 119 2.08 -21.36 4.69
C THR A 119 2.17 -20.87 6.14
N GLU A 120 3.25 -20.19 6.49
CA GLU A 120 3.40 -19.56 7.80
C GLU A 120 2.37 -18.42 7.98
N ALA A 121 2.15 -17.61 6.95
CA ALA A 121 1.15 -16.54 6.96
C ALA A 121 -0.25 -17.05 7.32
N LEU A 122 -0.63 -18.22 6.80
CA LEU A 122 -1.93 -18.84 7.08
C LEU A 122 -2.04 -19.41 8.52
N LYS A 123 -0.91 -19.63 9.20
CA LYS A 123 -0.90 -20.11 10.59
C LYS A 123 -0.89 -18.96 11.60
N THR A 124 -0.21 -17.87 11.28
CA THR A 124 0.05 -16.75 12.20
C THR A 124 -0.78 -15.51 11.85
N GLY A 125 -1.46 -15.51 10.71
CA GLY A 125 -2.13 -14.35 10.15
C GLY A 125 -1.20 -13.28 9.58
N THR A 126 0.12 -13.44 9.67
CA THR A 126 1.09 -12.41 9.27
C THR A 126 2.30 -13.00 8.55
N PHE A 127 2.90 -12.22 7.65
CA PHE A 127 4.11 -12.59 6.93
C PHE A 127 5.06 -11.42 6.76
N SER A 128 6.31 -11.72 6.48
CA SER A 128 7.35 -10.73 6.24
C SER A 128 8.02 -11.00 4.91
N LEU A 129 8.24 -9.93 4.14
CA LEU A 129 9.00 -9.98 2.88
C LEU A 129 10.52 -10.19 3.11
N TYR A 130 10.99 -10.11 4.35
CA TYR A 130 12.43 -10.06 4.69
C TYR A 130 13.02 -11.40 5.15
N GLY A 131 12.29 -12.52 5.02
CA GLY A 131 12.72 -13.84 5.52
C GLY A 131 13.61 -14.65 4.57
N GLU A 132 13.52 -14.44 3.26
CA GLU A 132 14.27 -15.20 2.25
C GLU A 132 14.70 -14.26 1.11
N GLN A 133 15.70 -13.43 1.36
CA GLN A 133 16.40 -12.76 0.27
C GLN A 133 17.49 -13.72 -0.24
N PRO A 134 17.54 -14.07 -1.53
CA PRO A 134 18.62 -14.88 -2.07
C PRO A 134 19.95 -14.15 -1.83
N ASP A 135 20.92 -14.90 -1.33
CA ASP A 135 22.33 -14.53 -1.13
C ASP A 135 22.95 -14.08 -2.45
N ASN A 136 22.66 -12.85 -2.85
CA ASN A 136 23.32 -12.17 -3.94
C ASN A 136 24.09 -11.01 -3.34
N THR A 137 25.39 -11.23 -3.31
CA THR A 137 26.47 -10.38 -2.83
C THR A 137 26.57 -9.06 -3.63
N GLU A 138 25.54 -8.22 -3.58
CA GLU A 138 25.63 -6.81 -4.00
C GLU A 138 25.35 -5.92 -2.78
N GLU A 139 26.38 -5.18 -2.40
CA GLU A 139 26.50 -4.29 -1.24
C GLU A 139 25.21 -3.49 -0.97
N GLU A 140 24.52 -3.86 0.11
CA GLU A 140 23.24 -3.28 0.54
C GLU A 140 23.44 -1.81 0.97
N LYS A 141 23.35 -0.89 0.02
CA LYS A 141 23.49 0.54 0.27
C LYS A 141 22.20 1.07 0.90
N LYS A 142 22.32 1.59 2.13
CA LYS A 142 21.21 2.11 2.96
C LYS A 142 20.16 2.88 2.12
N PRO A 143 18.86 2.65 2.31
CA PRO A 143 17.81 3.34 1.57
C PRO A 143 17.98 4.85 1.75
N ASN A 144 18.19 5.55 0.63
CA ASN A 144 18.05 7.00 0.61
C ASN A 144 16.60 7.29 0.20
N PRO A 145 15.91 8.22 0.89
CA PRO A 145 14.59 8.63 0.46
C PRO A 145 14.66 9.08 -1.00
N PRO A 146 13.63 8.77 -1.81
CA PRO A 146 13.47 9.46 -3.08
C PRO A 146 13.53 10.96 -2.81
N PRO A 147 14.10 11.76 -3.73
CA PRO A 147 14.01 13.20 -3.62
C PRO A 147 12.53 13.55 -3.46
N LEU A 148 12.18 14.18 -2.33
CA LEU A 148 10.82 14.61 -2.06
C LEU A 148 10.30 15.30 -3.33
N PRO A 149 9.17 14.87 -3.92
CA PRO A 149 8.57 15.62 -5.00
C PRO A 149 8.38 17.04 -4.44
N GLY A 150 9.07 18.00 -5.05
CA GLY A 150 9.08 19.37 -4.53
C GLY A 150 7.64 19.80 -4.37
N ARG A 151 7.19 20.03 -3.13
CA ARG A 151 5.80 20.41 -2.84
C ARG A 151 5.45 21.53 -3.81
N ARG A 152 4.54 21.25 -4.74
CA ARG A 152 4.10 22.28 -5.67
C ARG A 152 3.41 23.33 -4.81
N PRO A 153 3.89 24.59 -4.80
CA PRO A 153 3.21 25.62 -4.04
C PRO A 153 1.76 25.68 -4.54
N PHE A 154 0.80 25.79 -3.61
CA PHE A 154 -0.60 25.98 -3.96
C PHE A 154 -0.70 27.13 -4.95
N ARG A 155 -1.43 26.91 -6.04
CA ARG A 155 -1.68 27.99 -6.97
C ARG A 155 -2.68 28.96 -6.34
N TRP A 156 -2.59 30.23 -6.69
CA TRP A 156 -3.49 31.27 -6.13
C TRP A 156 -4.97 30.95 -6.33
N ASP A 157 -5.33 30.27 -7.41
CA ASP A 157 -6.68 29.77 -7.69
C ASP A 157 -7.14 28.70 -6.69
N GLU A 158 -6.26 27.76 -6.30
CA GLU A 158 -6.58 26.72 -5.32
C GLU A 158 -6.79 27.31 -3.91
N ILE A 159 -5.96 28.28 -3.53
CA ILE A 159 -6.09 29.01 -2.25
C ILE A 159 -7.42 29.76 -2.23
N PHE A 160 -7.76 30.45 -3.32
CA PHE A 160 -9.01 31.19 -3.42
C PHE A 160 -10.24 30.28 -3.29
N ILE A 161 -10.21 29.11 -3.95
CA ILE A 161 -11.29 28.12 -3.87
C ILE A 161 -11.45 27.62 -2.42
N LEU A 162 -10.35 27.30 -1.72
CA LEU A 162 -10.39 26.86 -0.32
C LEU A 162 -10.94 27.95 0.62
N CYS A 163 -10.56 29.21 0.41
CA CYS A 163 -11.09 30.34 1.18
C CYS A 163 -12.58 30.58 0.91
N ALA A 164 -13.00 30.55 -0.35
CA ALA A 164 -14.41 30.73 -0.72
C ALA A 164 -15.28 29.59 -0.17
N ALA A 165 -14.85 28.35 -0.31
CA ALA A 165 -15.55 27.18 0.21
C ALA A 165 -15.71 27.23 1.74
N SER A 166 -14.67 27.63 2.47
CA SER A 166 -14.74 27.76 3.93
C SER A 166 -15.68 28.88 4.38
N LEU A 167 -15.67 30.04 3.71
CA LEU A 167 -16.62 31.13 3.97
C LEU A 167 -18.07 30.74 3.68
N VAL A 168 -18.32 30.07 2.55
CA VAL A 168 -19.67 29.57 2.20
C VAL A 168 -20.13 28.52 3.20
N GLY A 169 -19.27 27.56 3.55
CA GLY A 169 -19.59 26.55 4.57
C GLY A 169 -19.91 27.16 5.92
N PHE A 170 -19.12 28.15 6.37
CA PHE A 170 -19.35 28.85 7.63
C PHE A 170 -20.66 29.66 7.62
N THR A 171 -20.93 30.40 6.55
CA THR A 171 -22.17 31.18 6.44
C THR A 171 -23.42 30.30 6.41
N VAL A 172 -23.40 29.19 5.67
CA VAL A 172 -24.48 28.20 5.67
C VAL A 172 -24.69 27.61 7.07
N LEU A 173 -23.62 27.25 7.78
CA LEU A 173 -23.70 26.71 9.13
C LEU A 173 -24.29 27.72 10.13
N VAL A 174 -23.89 28.99 10.04
CA VAL A 174 -24.43 30.06 10.90
C VAL A 174 -25.91 30.31 10.61
N LEU A 175 -26.31 30.37 9.33
CA LEU A 175 -27.71 30.54 8.96
C LEU A 175 -28.58 29.38 9.45
N TRP A 176 -28.06 28.15 9.41
CA TRP A 176 -28.74 26.96 9.92
C TRP A 176 -28.92 27.02 11.46
N ILE A 177 -27.87 27.41 12.20
CA ILE A 177 -27.95 27.56 13.67
C ILE A 177 -28.91 28.67 14.09
N LEU A 178 -28.98 29.76 13.31
CA LEU A 178 -29.88 30.89 13.59
C LEU A 178 -31.32 30.64 13.13
N GLY A 179 -31.62 29.48 12.54
CA GLY A 179 -32.97 29.12 12.07
C GLY A 179 -33.48 30.01 10.93
N LEU A 180 -32.57 30.57 10.13
CA LEU A 180 -32.88 31.42 8.97
C LEU A 180 -33.00 30.64 7.65
N CYS A 181 -32.88 29.31 7.71
CA CYS A 181 -33.08 28.35 6.61
C CYS A 181 -33.91 27.15 7.09
#